data_AF-A0A661AQ14-F1
#
_entry.id   AF-A0A661AQ14-F1
#
_cell.length_a   1.000
_cell.length_b   1.000
_cell.length_c   1.000
_cell.angle_alpha   90.00
_cell.angle_beta   90.00
_cell.angle_gamma   90.00
#
_symmetry.space_group_name_H-M   'P 1'
#
loop_
_entity.id
_entity.type
_entity.pdbx_description
1 polymer ?
#
loop_
_entity_poly.entity_id
_entity_poly.type
_entity_poly.pdbx_seq_one_letter_code
_entity_poly.pdbx_strand_id
1 'polypeptide(L)'
;MIVLFSLFLSSPLIHERDGYTVIEVKEGYLYGEPGAPLLPEIPLLVKGNPEFKILMAETINLSLPVYPAQRSVPLSHPEKFTFTPPDEKYY
;
A
#
# COMPACT_ATOMS: atom_id res chain seq x y z
N MET A 1 -15.75 16.57 -23.49
CA MET A 1 -15.57 17.44 -22.32
C MET A 1 -14.44 16.85 -21.50
N ILE A 2 -13.32 17.57 -21.34
CA ILE A 2 -12.20 17.13 -20.49
C ILE A 2 -12.44 17.71 -19.11
N VAL A 3 -12.49 16.85 -18.09
CA VAL A 3 -12.59 17.28 -16.68
C VAL A 3 -11.19 17.21 -16.08
N LEU A 4 -10.66 18.36 -15.68
CA LEU A 4 -9.41 18.44 -14.93
C LEU A 4 -9.74 18.51 -13.44
N PHE A 5 -9.15 17.64 -12.64
CA PHE A 5 -9.19 17.73 -11.19
C PHE A 5 -7.80 17.41 -10.64
N SER A 6 -7.52 17.95 -9.46
CA SER A 6 -6.28 17.68 -8.72
C SER A 6 -6.62 16.84 -7.50
N LEU A 7 -5.88 15.77 -7.30
CA LEU A 7 -5.98 14.96 -6.09
C LEU A 7 -4.89 15.43 -5.12
N PHE A 8 -5.29 16.10 -4.05
CA PHE A 8 -4.39 16.48 -2.96
C PHE A 8 -4.45 15.41 -1.88
N LEU A 9 -3.33 14.73 -1.68
CA LEU A 9 -3.21 13.66 -0.69
C LEU A 9 -2.75 14.24 0.65
N SER A 10 -3.25 13.67 1.74
CA SER A 10 -2.67 13.95 3.05
C SER A 10 -1.19 13.55 3.05
N SER A 11 -0.37 14.25 3.84
CA SER A 11 1.02 13.85 4.03
C SER A 11 1.10 12.42 4.58
N PRO A 12 2.02 11.59 4.09
CA PRO A 12 2.15 10.22 4.56
C PRO A 12 2.58 10.19 6.03
N LEU A 13 1.97 9.29 6.80
CA LEU A 13 2.43 8.93 8.14
C LEU A 13 3.44 7.79 7.99
N ILE A 14 4.67 8.01 8.45
CA ILE A 14 5.76 7.04 8.37
C ILE A 14 6.13 6.63 9.79
N HIS A 15 6.12 5.33 10.06
CA HIS A 15 6.50 4.76 11.35
C HIS A 15 7.19 3.41 11.19
N GLU A 16 7.81 2.92 12.26
CA GLU A 16 8.55 1.66 12.26
C GLU A 16 7.72 0.52 12.87
N ARG A 17 7.82 -0.67 12.26
CA ARG A 17 7.22 -1.91 12.77
C ARG A 17 8.13 -3.10 12.42
N ASP A 18 8.48 -3.90 13.43
CA ASP A 18 9.30 -5.11 13.28
C ASP A 18 10.64 -4.86 12.54
N GLY A 19 11.21 -3.66 12.67
CA GLY A 19 12.44 -3.23 11.97
C GLY A 19 12.25 -2.76 10.53
N TYR A 20 11.00 -2.66 10.05
CA TYR A 20 10.65 -2.18 8.71
C TYR A 20 9.88 -0.86 8.79
N THR A 21 9.90 -0.11 7.68
CA THR A 21 9.15 1.13 7.53
C THR A 21 7.72 0.85 7.03
N VAL A 22 6.73 1.35 7.75
CA VAL A 22 5.31 1.34 7.34
C VAL A 22 4.93 2.76 6.92
N ILE A 23 4.24 2.87 5.77
CA ILE A 23 3.86 4.15 5.17
C ILE A 23 2.34 4.14 4.98
N GLU A 24 1.66 5.06 5.64
CA GLU A 24 0.20 5.18 5.57
C GLU A 24 -0.20 6.55 5.01
N VAL A 25 -1.32 6.59 4.29
CA VAL A 25 -2.02 7.82 3.94
C VAL A 25 -3.47 7.69 4.34
N LYS A 26 -4.03 8.77 4.87
CA LYS A 26 -5.35 8.80 5.51
C LYS A 26 -6.48 8.35 4.57
N GLU A 27 -6.37 8.66 3.29
CA GLU A 27 -7.38 8.36 2.27
C GLU A 27 -7.25 6.95 1.67
N GLY A 28 -6.20 6.21 2.02
CA GLY A 28 -5.84 4.95 1.39
C GLY A 28 -6.01 3.73 2.29
N TYR A 29 -5.75 2.57 1.69
CA TYR A 29 -5.55 1.30 2.38
C TYR A 29 -4.16 0.76 2.02
N LEU A 30 -3.62 -0.11 2.87
CA LEU A 30 -2.35 -0.75 2.61
C LEU A 30 -2.54 -1.98 1.72
N TYR A 31 -1.76 -2.07 0.65
CA TYR A 31 -1.78 -3.18 -0.29
C TYR A 31 -0.38 -3.55 -0.75
N GLY A 32 -0.21 -4.84 -1.04
CA GLY A 32 0.98 -5.40 -1.63
C GLY A 32 0.79 -6.90 -1.79
N GLU A 33 1.37 -7.46 -2.85
CA GLU A 33 1.44 -8.91 -3.00
C GLU A 33 2.27 -9.51 -1.85
N PRO A 34 1.95 -10.71 -1.35
CA PRO A 34 2.70 -11.31 -0.25
C PRO A 34 4.20 -11.34 -0.50
N GLY A 35 4.97 -10.71 0.40
CA GLY A 35 6.41 -10.55 0.33
C GLY A 35 6.91 -9.36 -0.49
N ALA A 36 6.06 -8.67 -1.24
CA ALA A 36 6.35 -7.37 -1.82
C ALA A 36 6.17 -6.25 -0.78
N PRO A 37 6.72 -5.04 -1.03
CA PRO A 37 6.47 -3.88 -0.17
C PRO A 37 4.97 -3.60 0.01
N LEU A 38 4.56 -3.42 1.26
CA LEU A 38 3.22 -2.96 1.63
C LEU A 38 3.17 -1.44 1.45
N LEU A 39 2.46 -0.99 0.41
CA LEU A 39 2.36 0.41 0.03
C LEU A 39 0.92 0.90 0.17
N PRO A 40 0.70 2.19 0.43
CA PRO A 40 -0.64 2.72 0.44
C PRO A 40 -1.20 2.89 -0.97
N GLU A 41 -2.44 2.46 -1.16
CA GLU A 41 -3.23 2.66 -2.37
C GLU A 41 -4.48 3.49 -2.08
N ILE A 42 -4.86 4.36 -3.01
CA ILE A 42 -6.03 5.22 -2.88
C ILE A 42 -7.02 4.86 -3.99
N PRO A 43 -8.15 4.24 -3.66
CA PRO A 43 -9.14 3.85 -4.66
C PRO A 43 -9.91 5.09 -5.13
N LEU A 44 -9.96 5.30 -6.44
CA LEU A 44 -10.79 6.33 -7.06
C LEU A 44 -12.00 5.68 -7.71
N LEU A 45 -13.18 5.89 -7.12
CA LEU A 45 -14.45 5.48 -7.70
C LEU A 45 -14.95 6.56 -8.65
N VAL A 46 -14.93 6.27 -9.96
CA VAL A 46 -15.45 7.18 -10.97
C VAL A 46 -16.55 6.49 -11.76
N LYS A 47 -17.70 7.16 -11.88
CA LYS A 47 -18.87 6.64 -12.59
C LYS A 47 -18.73 6.87 -14.09
N GLY A 48 -18.87 5.81 -14.88
CA GLY A 48 -18.81 5.82 -16.36
C GLY A 48 -17.59 5.07 -16.89
N ASN A 49 -17.22 5.31 -18.16
CA ASN A 49 -15.96 4.85 -18.76
C ASN A 49 -15.04 6.07 -19.03
N PRO A 50 -14.55 6.74 -17.99
CA PRO A 50 -13.60 7.83 -18.15
C PRO A 50 -12.23 7.29 -18.61
N GLU A 51 -11.57 8.03 -19.51
CA GLU A 51 -10.16 7.86 -19.79
C GLU A 51 -9.36 8.83 -18.93
N PHE A 52 -8.41 8.33 -18.15
CA PHE A 52 -7.52 9.16 -17.33
C PHE A 52 -6.14 9.25 -17.95
N LYS A 53 -5.54 10.43 -17.82
CA LYS A 53 -4.13 10.66 -18.08
C LYS A 53 -3.51 11.39 -16.91
N ILE A 54 -2.45 10.81 -16.34
CA ILE A 54 -1.66 11.47 -15.31
C ILE A 54 -0.82 12.55 -16.02
N LEU A 55 -1.05 13.81 -15.68
CA LEU A 55 -0.33 14.94 -16.27
C LEU A 55 0.94 15.29 -15.49
N MET A 56 0.94 15.03 -14.18
CA MET A 56 2.05 15.32 -13.29
C MET A 56 1.98 14.37 -12.09
N ALA A 57 3.14 13.90 -11.66
CA ALA A 57 3.33 13.10 -10.46
C ALA A 57 4.66 13.49 -9.84
N GLU A 58 4.68 13.65 -8.52
CA GLU A 58 5.90 13.81 -7.76
C GLU A 58 6.31 12.46 -7.18
N THR A 59 7.62 12.17 -7.19
CA THR A 59 8.16 10.92 -6.68
C THR A 59 9.03 11.20 -5.47
N ILE A 60 8.80 10.44 -4.40
CA ILE A 60 9.64 10.44 -3.21
C ILE A 60 10.37 9.11 -3.17
N ASN A 61 11.70 9.15 -3.18
CA ASN A 61 12.53 7.95 -3.05
C ASN A 61 12.77 7.68 -1.56
N LEU A 62 12.44 6.48 -1.10
CA LEU A 62 12.72 6.02 0.25
C LEU A 62 13.91 5.05 0.20
N SER A 63 14.90 5.27 1.07
CA SER A 63 16.10 4.43 1.18
C SER A 63 15.98 3.35 2.25
N LEU A 64 14.83 3.24 2.92
CA LEU A 64 14.58 2.31 4.02
C LEU A 64 13.78 1.09 3.53
N PRO A 65 13.99 -0.09 4.14
CA PRO A 65 13.21 -1.28 3.82
C PRO A 65 11.75 -1.06 4.23
N VAL A 66 10.84 -1.22 3.28
CA VAL A 66 9.40 -1.10 3.50
C VAL A 66 8.84 -2.44 4.01
N TYR A 67 7.89 -2.37 4.94
CA TYR A 67 7.26 -3.53 5.55
C TYR A 67 6.67 -4.46 4.48
N PRO A 68 6.98 -5.77 4.50
CA PRO A 68 6.49 -6.68 3.47
C PRO A 68 5.03 -7.05 3.72
N ALA A 69 4.22 -7.02 2.65
CA ALA A 69 2.84 -7.43 2.72
C ALA A 69 2.72 -8.91 3.11
N GLN A 70 1.75 -9.21 3.98
CA GLN A 70 1.53 -10.53 4.55
C GLN A 70 0.37 -11.22 3.83
N ARG A 71 0.35 -12.56 3.80
CA ARG A 71 -0.80 -13.30 3.27
C ARG A 71 -2.04 -13.00 4.10
N SER A 72 -3.18 -12.88 3.42
CA SER A 72 -4.48 -12.76 4.07
C SER A 72 -4.72 -13.96 4.99
N VAL A 73 -5.10 -13.68 6.23
CA VAL A 73 -5.36 -14.72 7.23
C VAL A 73 -6.61 -15.49 6.81
N PRO A 74 -6.54 -16.83 6.66
CA PRO A 74 -7.75 -17.62 6.56
C PRO A 74 -8.48 -17.49 7.90
N LEU A 75 -9.71 -16.97 7.87
CA LEU A 75 -10.58 -16.79 9.04
C LEU A 75 -10.78 -18.07 9.87
N SER A 76 -10.43 -19.23 9.32
CA SER A 76 -10.51 -20.54 9.97
C SER A 76 -9.43 -20.78 11.03
N HIS A 77 -8.28 -20.10 11.00
CA HIS A 77 -7.16 -20.35 11.95
C HIS A 77 -6.41 -19.06 12.32
N PRO A 78 -7.01 -18.19 13.15
CA PRO A 78 -6.41 -16.91 13.54
C PRO A 78 -5.17 -17.05 14.44
N GLU A 79 -5.02 -18.17 15.17
CA GLU A 79 -3.92 -18.38 16.14
C GLU A 79 -2.54 -18.65 15.53
N LYS A 80 -2.43 -18.84 14.20
CA LYS A 80 -1.15 -19.04 13.51
C LYS A 80 -0.51 -17.74 13.02
N PHE A 81 -1.02 -16.58 13.45
CA PHE A 81 -0.50 -15.29 13.03
C PHE A 81 0.73 -14.88 13.85
N THR A 82 1.88 -15.39 13.43
CA THR A 82 3.19 -14.78 13.74
C THR A 82 3.70 -14.13 12.46
N PHE A 83 4.24 -12.90 12.56
CA PHE A 83 4.91 -12.25 11.42
C PHE A 83 5.94 -13.22 10.83
N THR A 84 5.75 -13.59 9.57
CA THR A 84 6.67 -14.45 8.83
C THR A 84 7.36 -13.56 7.79
N PRO A 85 8.67 -13.28 7.95
CA PRO A 85 9.41 -12.58 6.92
C PRO A 85 9.30 -13.33 5.59
N PRO A 86 9.27 -12.65 4.44
CA PRO A 86 9.11 -13.29 3.14
C PRO A 86 10.22 -14.29 2.75
N ASP A 87 11.33 -14.33 3.50
CA ASP A 87 12.43 -15.28 3.30
C ASP A 87 12.24 -16.62 4.05
N GLU A 88 11.26 -16.74 4.94
CA GLU A 88 10.99 -18.01 5.60
C GLU A 88 10.18 -18.92 4.68
N LYS A 89 10.94 -19.79 4.00
CA LYS A 89 10.49 -20.98 3.28
C LYS A 89 9.47 -21.79 4.12
N TYR A 90 8.21 -21.44 4.04
CA TYR A 90 7.11 -22.35 4.34
C TYR A 90 6.47 -22.77 3.01
N TYR A 91 7.17 -23.71 2.35
CA TYR A 91 6.61 -24.65 1.39
C TYR A 91 5.90 -25.78 2.15
#